data_AF-A0A849H0Y9-F1
#
_entry.id   AF-A0A849H0Y9-F1
#
_cell.length_a   1.000
_cell.length_b   1.000
_cell.length_c   1.000
_cell.angle_alpha   90.00
_cell.angle_beta   90.00
_cell.angle_gamma   90.00
#
_symmetry.space_group_name_H-M   'P 1'
#
loop_
_entity.id
_entity.type
_entity.pdbx_description
1 polymer ?
#
loop_
_entity_poly.entity_id
_entity_poly.type
_entity_poly.pdbx_seq_one_letter_code
_entity_poly.pdbx_strand_id
1 'polypeptide(L)'
;MSGNGQQNPTGVNQVQPCGPTDSVPELQGRLASAPVLPIFPDMTTGEFSIQVDHHPILRPAAFTSRFPRPLGELPIPLWLVDLLELDADAPINRDEALRLAVRDMLRYWGHKPAGRGKPASEYLVRAVGEGVLESINAAVDVCNVVSLHSGFPIALVDLDLARPPFRVRPGTPEESYVFNASGQEMALKGLICLHDSAGPCANPVK
;
A
#
# COMPACT_ATOMS: atom_id res chain seq x y z
N MET A 1 -20.00 3.03 -36.00
CA MET A 1 -19.07 2.01 -35.49
C MET A 1 -18.15 2.72 -34.53
N SER A 2 -18.56 2.79 -33.26
CA SER A 2 -17.89 3.56 -32.23
C SER A 2 -16.84 2.68 -31.57
N GLY A 3 -15.59 3.15 -31.56
CA GLY A 3 -14.44 2.44 -31.01
C GLY A 3 -14.56 2.28 -29.49
N ASN A 4 -14.22 1.08 -29.03
CA ASN A 4 -14.16 0.70 -27.63
C ASN A 4 -13.08 1.52 -26.92
N GLY A 5 -13.49 2.26 -25.88
CA GLY A 5 -12.59 2.87 -24.92
C GLY A 5 -11.89 1.81 -24.09
N GLN A 6 -10.56 1.80 -24.15
CA GLN A 6 -9.68 0.95 -23.37
C GLN A 6 -9.86 1.30 -21.88
N GLN A 7 -10.46 0.41 -21.11
CA GLN A 7 -10.54 0.52 -19.65
C GLN A 7 -9.20 0.07 -19.08
N ASN A 8 -8.52 0.94 -18.35
CA ASN A 8 -7.21 0.68 -17.74
C ASN A 8 -7.41 -0.13 -16.44
N PRO A 9 -6.61 -1.17 -16.16
CA PRO A 9 -6.85 -2.09 -15.06
C PRO A 9 -6.50 -1.51 -13.69
N THR A 10 -7.32 -1.88 -12.70
CA THR A 10 -7.17 -1.50 -11.28
C THR A 10 -6.31 -2.52 -10.55
N GLY A 11 -4.99 -2.34 -10.56
CA GLY A 11 -4.08 -3.07 -9.68
C GLY A 11 -3.84 -2.36 -8.35
N VAL A 12 -3.46 -3.16 -7.37
CA VAL A 12 -3.53 -2.84 -5.93
C VAL A 12 -2.33 -2.07 -5.40
N ASN A 13 -1.27 -2.00 -6.21
CA ASN A 13 0.00 -1.40 -5.83
C ASN A 13 0.36 -0.29 -6.81
N GLN A 14 -0.58 0.61 -7.15
CA GLN A 14 -0.23 1.74 -8.01
C GLN A 14 0.80 2.63 -7.31
N VAL A 15 1.90 2.92 -8.01
CA VAL A 15 2.86 3.95 -7.62
C VAL A 15 2.10 5.28 -7.57
N GLN A 16 1.85 5.81 -6.37
CA GLN A 16 1.10 7.05 -6.21
C GLN A 16 2.05 8.25 -6.15
N PRO A 17 1.85 9.28 -7.00
CA PRO A 17 2.53 10.56 -6.84
C PRO A 17 1.94 11.37 -5.69
N CYS A 18 2.76 11.78 -4.72
CA CYS A 18 2.38 12.77 -3.70
C CYS A 18 2.22 14.16 -4.36
N GLY A 19 0.98 14.60 -4.58
CA GLY A 19 0.63 15.95 -5.05
C GLY A 19 0.12 16.84 -3.91
N PRO A 20 0.28 18.17 -3.98
CA PRO A 20 0.04 19.06 -2.86
C PRO A 20 -1.45 19.41 -2.72
N THR A 21 -1.95 19.42 -1.49
CA THR A 21 -3.17 20.14 -1.11
C THR A 21 -2.78 21.31 -0.21
N ASP A 22 -2.90 22.52 -0.75
CA ASP A 22 -2.68 23.77 -0.01
C ASP A 22 -3.73 23.93 1.10
N SER A 23 -3.27 24.12 2.34
CA SER A 23 -3.69 25.19 3.25
C SER A 23 -3.07 25.01 4.63
N VAL A 24 -2.22 25.96 5.04
CA VAL A 24 -1.59 26.01 6.37
C VAL A 24 -2.27 27.11 7.19
N PRO A 25 -2.81 26.82 8.39
CA PRO A 25 -3.02 27.84 9.41
C PRO A 25 -1.87 27.85 10.41
N GLU A 26 -1.31 29.03 10.67
CA GLU A 26 -0.35 29.29 11.74
C GLU A 26 -0.95 28.92 13.12
N LEU A 27 -0.15 28.25 13.97
CA LEU A 27 -0.44 28.15 15.40
C LEU A 27 0.75 28.64 16.23
N GLN A 28 0.51 29.73 16.95
CA GLN A 28 1.38 30.24 18.01
C GLN A 28 1.23 29.44 19.31
N GLY A 29 2.35 28.92 19.80
CA GLY A 29 2.81 28.95 21.20
C GLY A 29 1.94 28.33 22.29
N ARG A 30 2.41 27.22 22.86
CA ARG A 30 2.49 27.00 24.32
C ARG A 30 3.44 25.83 24.66
N LEU A 31 4.42 26.12 25.52
CA LEU A 31 5.34 25.15 26.12
C LEU A 31 4.55 24.22 27.06
N ALA A 32 4.57 22.92 26.78
CA ALA A 32 4.12 21.87 27.68
C ALA A 32 5.18 20.76 27.75
N SER A 33 5.36 20.23 28.97
CA SER A 33 6.34 19.25 29.40
C SER A 33 6.58 18.09 28.43
N ALA A 34 7.85 17.69 28.28
CA ALA A 34 8.28 16.57 27.45
C ALA A 34 7.49 15.29 27.77
N PRO A 35 6.76 14.69 26.81
CA PRO A 35 6.17 13.38 27.00
C PRO A 35 7.29 12.33 26.96
N VAL A 36 7.18 11.33 27.84
CA VAL A 36 7.94 10.08 27.73
C VAL A 36 7.57 9.47 26.38
N LEU A 37 8.50 9.50 25.42
CA LEU A 37 8.27 8.98 24.08
C LEU A 37 8.08 7.45 24.16
N PRO A 38 7.01 6.89 23.57
CA PRO A 38 6.93 5.45 23.37
C PRO A 38 8.15 5.00 22.57
N ILE A 39 8.75 3.87 22.96
CA ILE A 39 9.78 3.22 22.16
C ILE A 39 9.07 2.63 20.94
N PHE A 40 9.09 3.36 19.83
CA PHE A 40 8.56 2.89 18.55
C PHE A 40 9.60 1.98 17.89
N PRO A 41 9.19 0.86 17.28
CA PRO A 41 10.09 0.09 16.44
C PRO A 41 10.47 0.95 15.23
N ASP A 42 11.77 1.22 15.07
CA ASP A 42 12.34 1.89 13.91
C ASP A 42 12.70 0.84 12.85
N MET A 43 12.23 1.01 11.62
CA MET A 43 12.72 0.26 10.47
C MET A 43 13.78 1.09 9.77
N THR A 44 15.05 0.76 10.01
CA THR A 44 16.19 1.39 9.34
C THR A 44 16.55 0.62 8.07
N THR A 45 16.36 1.23 6.91
CA THR A 45 17.09 0.89 5.68
C THR A 45 18.10 2.01 5.46
N GLY A 46 19.31 1.74 4.94
CA GLY A 46 20.47 2.65 5.00
C GLY A 46 20.30 4.08 4.44
N GLU A 47 19.14 4.45 3.90
CA GLU A 47 18.82 5.77 3.34
C GLU A 47 17.69 6.52 4.10
N PHE A 48 16.85 5.86 4.90
CA PHE A 48 15.79 6.52 5.70
C PHE A 48 15.24 5.64 6.84
N SER A 49 14.53 6.28 7.77
CA SER A 49 13.81 5.65 8.89
C SER A 49 12.30 5.74 8.66
N ILE A 50 11.57 4.68 9.01
CA ILE A 50 10.11 4.67 9.07
C ILE A 50 9.71 4.54 10.54
N GLN A 51 9.08 5.58 11.08
CA GLN A 51 8.47 5.51 12.41
C GLN A 51 7.16 4.71 12.33
N VAL A 52 6.88 3.88 13.33
CA VAL A 52 5.65 3.08 13.34
C VAL A 52 4.91 3.32 14.63
N ASP A 53 3.67 3.82 14.52
CA ASP A 53 2.78 3.99 15.67
C ASP A 53 2.49 2.65 16.34
N HIS A 54 2.32 2.68 17.66
CA HIS A 54 2.11 1.46 18.43
C HIS A 54 0.94 0.65 17.88
N HIS A 55 1.24 -0.60 17.55
CA HIS A 55 0.27 -1.57 17.07
C HIS A 55 0.70 -2.98 17.55
N PRO A 56 -0.08 -3.65 18.41
CA PRO A 56 0.38 -4.83 19.15
C PRO A 56 0.72 -6.03 18.25
N ILE A 57 -0.01 -6.16 17.14
CA ILE A 57 0.10 -7.29 16.20
C ILE A 57 0.63 -6.90 14.81
N LEU A 58 1.01 -5.64 14.60
CA LEU A 58 1.66 -5.24 13.35
C LEU A 58 3.11 -5.72 13.39
N ARG A 59 3.56 -6.30 12.27
CA ARG A 59 4.95 -6.67 12.04
C ARG A 59 5.36 -6.01 10.73
N PRO A 60 5.79 -4.74 10.77
CA PRO A 60 6.11 -4.02 9.56
C PRO A 60 7.46 -4.52 9.03
N ALA A 61 7.58 -4.58 7.70
CA ALA A 61 8.82 -4.83 7.00
C ALA A 61 8.86 -3.92 5.78
N ALA A 62 10.05 -3.41 5.46
CA ALA A 62 10.28 -2.56 4.29
C ALA A 62 11.64 -2.90 3.68
N PHE A 63 11.71 -2.77 2.36
CA PHE A 63 12.95 -2.83 1.61
C PHE A 63 12.85 -1.86 0.44
N THR A 64 14.01 -1.48 -0.11
CA THR A 64 14.09 -0.66 -1.30
C THR A 64 14.66 -1.47 -2.46
N SER A 65 14.27 -1.09 -3.66
CA SER A 65 14.86 -1.62 -4.89
C SER A 65 15.04 -0.47 -5.88
N ARG A 66 16.03 -0.60 -6.76
CA ARG A 66 16.29 0.36 -7.83
C ARG A 66 16.19 -0.37 -9.16
N PHE A 67 15.42 0.21 -10.07
CA PHE A 67 15.27 -0.31 -11.43
C PHE A 67 16.28 0.36 -12.36
N PRO A 68 16.81 -0.35 -13.37
CA PRO A 68 17.85 0.20 -14.26
C PRO A 68 17.34 1.29 -15.21
N ARG A 69 16.02 1.41 -15.37
CA ARG A 69 15.30 2.36 -16.23
C ARG A 69 13.92 2.67 -15.62
N PRO A 70 13.23 3.74 -16.05
CA PRO A 70 11.85 4.02 -15.64
C PRO A 70 10.95 2.79 -15.86
N LEU A 71 10.02 2.53 -14.92
CA LEU A 71 9.16 1.35 -14.97
C LEU A 71 8.34 1.24 -16.26
N GLY A 72 7.92 2.37 -16.84
CA GLY A 72 7.18 2.41 -18.11
C GLY A 72 7.99 1.99 -19.34
N GLU A 73 9.32 1.90 -19.23
CA GLU A 73 10.22 1.44 -20.30
C GLU A 73 10.68 -0.01 -20.12
N LEU A 74 10.36 -0.62 -18.98
CA LEU A 74 10.79 -1.97 -18.68
C LEU A 74 9.76 -2.98 -19.18
N PRO A 75 10.16 -3.99 -19.97
CA PRO A 75 9.27 -5.08 -20.30
C PRO A 75 8.94 -5.85 -19.02
N ILE A 76 7.70 -6.30 -18.94
CA ILE A 76 7.24 -7.19 -17.87
C ILE A 76 7.63 -8.61 -18.29
N PRO A 77 8.49 -9.31 -17.53
CA PRO A 77 8.93 -10.64 -17.92
C PRO A 77 7.76 -11.64 -17.95
N LEU A 78 7.72 -12.54 -18.94
CA LEU A 78 6.64 -13.54 -19.05
C LEU A 78 6.54 -14.42 -17.80
N TRP A 79 7.68 -14.84 -17.24
CA TRP A 79 7.72 -15.63 -16.01
C TRP A 79 7.02 -14.92 -14.83
N LEU A 80 6.97 -13.59 -14.82
CA LEU A 80 6.29 -12.83 -13.78
C LEU A 80 4.77 -12.83 -14.01
N VAL A 81 4.36 -12.72 -15.27
CA VAL A 81 2.94 -12.79 -15.66
C VAL A 81 2.38 -14.18 -15.38
N ASP A 82 3.15 -15.24 -15.68
CA ASP A 82 2.77 -16.64 -15.41
C ASP A 82 2.53 -16.90 -13.91
N LEU A 83 3.14 -16.09 -13.03
CA LEU A 83 2.93 -16.17 -11.57
C LEU A 83 1.68 -15.42 -11.09
N LEU A 84 0.98 -14.66 -11.93
CA LEU A 84 -0.29 -13.98 -11.61
C LEU A 84 -1.49 -14.93 -11.73
N GLU A 85 -1.29 -16.22 -11.46
CA GLU A 85 -2.32 -17.26 -11.43
C GLU A 85 -2.43 -17.86 -10.02
N LEU A 86 -3.62 -18.36 -9.66
CA LEU A 86 -3.87 -18.92 -8.33
C LEU A 86 -3.12 -20.23 -8.08
N ASP A 87 -2.89 -21.01 -9.15
CA ASP A 87 -2.31 -22.35 -9.12
C ASP A 87 -0.86 -22.38 -9.64
N ALA A 88 -0.24 -21.21 -9.82
CA ALA A 88 1.16 -21.11 -10.23
C ALA A 88 2.10 -21.71 -9.16
N ASP A 89 3.19 -22.34 -9.61
CA ASP A 89 4.19 -22.91 -8.69
C ASP A 89 4.97 -21.79 -7.99
N ALA A 90 4.62 -21.55 -6.72
CA ALA A 90 5.22 -20.53 -5.88
C ALA A 90 5.83 -21.15 -4.61
N PRO A 91 6.97 -20.62 -4.12
CA PRO A 91 7.66 -21.19 -2.95
C PRO A 91 6.90 -20.99 -1.63
N ILE A 92 5.82 -20.21 -1.64
CA ILE A 92 4.99 -19.88 -0.49
C ILE A 92 3.53 -20.00 -0.91
N ASN A 93 2.71 -20.55 -0.02
CA ASN A 93 1.28 -20.68 -0.21
C ASN A 93 0.51 -19.84 0.80
N ARG A 94 -0.68 -19.39 0.39
CA ARG A 94 -1.60 -18.66 1.24
C ARG A 94 -2.03 -19.53 2.41
N ASP A 95 -2.08 -18.91 3.58
CA ASP A 95 -2.58 -19.55 4.80
C ASP A 95 -3.82 -18.82 5.32
N GLU A 96 -4.84 -19.58 5.68
CA GLU A 96 -6.09 -19.08 6.22
C GLU A 96 -5.88 -18.42 7.59
N ALA A 97 -4.99 -18.95 8.44
CA ALA A 97 -4.69 -18.33 9.72
C ALA A 97 -3.99 -16.97 9.54
N LEU A 98 -3.05 -16.87 8.60
CA LEU A 98 -2.47 -15.58 8.21
C LEU A 98 -3.52 -14.61 7.67
N ARG A 99 -4.43 -15.05 6.80
CA ARG A 99 -5.52 -14.20 6.28
C ARG A 99 -6.36 -13.61 7.41
N LEU A 100 -6.73 -14.40 8.41
CA LEU A 100 -7.46 -13.91 9.58
C LEU A 100 -6.63 -12.93 10.42
N ALA A 101 -5.35 -13.22 10.65
CA ALA A 101 -4.43 -12.34 11.38
C ALA A 101 -4.27 -10.97 10.69
N VAL A 102 -4.19 -10.93 9.34
CA VAL A 102 -4.16 -9.67 8.58
C VAL A 102 -5.44 -8.86 8.79
N ARG A 103 -6.61 -9.52 8.77
CA ARG A 103 -7.89 -8.85 9.00
C ARG A 103 -8.00 -8.30 10.42
N ASP A 104 -7.49 -9.02 11.42
CA ASP A 104 -7.45 -8.56 12.81
C ASP A 104 -6.48 -7.39 12.99
N MET A 105 -5.32 -7.43 12.32
CA MET A 105 -4.37 -6.32 12.27
C MET A 105 -5.06 -5.06 11.75
N LEU A 106 -5.72 -5.13 10.59
CA LEU A 106 -6.40 -3.97 10.03
C LEU A 106 -7.50 -3.41 10.94
N ARG A 107 -8.22 -4.25 11.69
CA ARG A 107 -9.31 -3.80 12.58
C ARG A 107 -8.83 -3.02 13.79
N TYR A 108 -7.56 -3.15 14.18
CA TYR A 108 -7.05 -2.61 15.44
C TYR A 108 -7.31 -1.11 15.61
N TRP A 109 -7.04 -0.32 14.56
CA TRP A 109 -7.30 1.12 14.56
C TRP A 109 -8.71 1.52 14.07
N GLY A 110 -9.61 0.54 13.93
CA GLY A 110 -11.02 0.77 13.61
C GLY A 110 -11.40 0.61 12.13
N HIS A 111 -10.47 0.23 11.25
CA HIS A 111 -10.80 -0.10 9.86
C HIS A 111 -11.72 -1.32 9.77
N LYS A 112 -12.59 -1.33 8.76
CA LYS A 112 -13.50 -2.44 8.48
C LYS A 112 -13.08 -3.12 7.17
N PRO A 113 -12.40 -4.28 7.22
CA PRO A 113 -11.87 -4.94 6.03
C PRO A 113 -12.97 -5.66 5.22
N ALA A 114 -13.80 -4.89 4.52
CA ALA A 114 -14.93 -5.36 3.74
C ALA A 114 -15.09 -4.55 2.44
N GLY A 115 -15.76 -5.12 1.45
CA GLY A 115 -15.98 -4.46 0.16
C GLY A 115 -14.66 -4.00 -0.49
N ARG A 116 -14.53 -2.69 -0.70
CA ARG A 116 -13.32 -2.06 -1.24
C ARG A 116 -12.18 -1.95 -0.21
N GLY A 117 -12.47 -1.97 1.09
CA GLY A 117 -11.44 -1.93 2.14
C GLY A 117 -10.82 -3.28 2.47
N LYS A 118 -10.98 -4.31 1.64
CA LYS A 118 -10.35 -5.62 1.86
C LYS A 118 -8.82 -5.51 1.71
N PRO A 119 -8.03 -6.35 2.42
CA PRO A 119 -6.60 -6.45 2.19
C PRO A 119 -6.28 -6.71 0.72
N ALA A 120 -5.15 -6.17 0.27
CA ALA A 120 -4.68 -6.31 -1.10
C ALA A 120 -4.70 -7.77 -1.60
N SER A 121 -4.18 -8.69 -0.79
CA SER A 121 -4.12 -10.13 -1.09
C SER A 121 -5.49 -10.76 -1.34
N GLU A 122 -6.52 -10.38 -0.57
CA GLU A 122 -7.90 -10.88 -0.77
C GLU A 122 -8.52 -10.36 -2.08
N TYR A 123 -8.22 -9.11 -2.45
CA TYR A 123 -8.66 -8.60 -3.75
C TYR A 123 -7.96 -9.31 -4.91
N LEU A 124 -6.64 -9.53 -4.83
CA LEU A 124 -5.88 -10.21 -5.86
C LEU A 124 -6.43 -11.61 -6.11
N VAL A 125 -6.71 -12.38 -5.05
CA VAL A 125 -7.34 -13.70 -5.17
C VAL A 125 -8.65 -13.63 -5.95
N ARG A 126 -9.50 -12.63 -5.63
CA ARG A 126 -10.77 -12.44 -6.34
C ARG A 126 -10.55 -12.02 -7.80
N ALA A 127 -9.65 -11.08 -8.05
CA ALA A 127 -9.39 -10.54 -9.38
C ALA A 127 -8.82 -11.62 -10.34
N VAL A 128 -7.93 -12.48 -9.85
CA VAL A 128 -7.45 -13.64 -10.62
C VAL A 128 -8.58 -14.65 -10.84
N GLY A 129 -9.36 -14.98 -9.80
CA GLY A 129 -10.49 -15.91 -9.93
C GLY A 129 -11.60 -15.42 -10.87
N GLU A 130 -11.76 -14.11 -11.01
CA GLU A 130 -12.70 -13.47 -11.95
C GLU A 130 -12.09 -13.26 -13.35
N GLY A 131 -10.78 -13.50 -13.53
CA GLY A 131 -10.08 -13.29 -14.80
C GLY A 131 -9.95 -11.80 -15.19
N VAL A 132 -9.95 -10.90 -14.20
CA VAL A 132 -9.93 -9.44 -14.41
C VAL A 132 -8.64 -8.78 -13.91
N LEU A 133 -7.71 -9.56 -13.34
CA LEU A 133 -6.40 -9.05 -12.98
C LEU A 133 -5.56 -8.89 -14.25
N GLU A 134 -5.09 -7.67 -14.49
CA GLU A 134 -4.16 -7.40 -15.58
C GLU A 134 -2.80 -6.97 -15.00
N SER A 135 -1.77 -7.25 -15.77
CA SER A 135 -0.39 -6.83 -15.51
C SER A 135 -0.25 -5.31 -15.69
N ILE A 136 0.56 -4.66 -14.84
CA ILE A 136 0.72 -3.19 -14.83
C ILE A 136 2.14 -2.78 -15.17
N ASN A 137 3.09 -3.17 -14.35
CA ASN A 137 4.52 -2.97 -14.56
C ASN A 137 5.29 -3.93 -13.65
N ALA A 138 6.59 -4.12 -13.92
CA ALA A 138 7.39 -5.12 -13.22
C ALA A 138 7.40 -4.95 -11.68
N ALA A 139 7.41 -3.72 -11.15
CA ALA A 139 7.42 -3.50 -9.69
C ALA A 139 6.08 -3.87 -9.06
N VAL A 140 5.00 -3.37 -9.66
CA VAL A 140 3.62 -3.61 -9.21
C VAL A 140 3.28 -5.10 -9.27
N ASP A 141 3.68 -5.76 -10.35
CA ASP A 141 3.35 -7.16 -10.58
C ASP A 141 4.16 -8.08 -9.65
N VAL A 142 5.44 -7.77 -9.36
CA VAL A 142 6.19 -8.49 -8.32
C VAL A 142 5.50 -8.37 -6.96
N CYS A 143 5.07 -7.16 -6.56
CA CYS A 143 4.33 -6.98 -5.31
C CYS A 143 2.98 -7.73 -5.32
N ASN A 144 2.27 -7.73 -6.45
CA ASN A 144 1.01 -8.46 -6.60
C ASN A 144 1.22 -9.98 -6.51
N VAL A 145 2.24 -10.54 -7.18
CA VAL A 145 2.58 -11.97 -7.11
C VAL A 145 2.91 -12.37 -5.68
N VAL A 146 3.79 -11.63 -4.99
CA VAL A 146 4.13 -11.95 -3.60
C VAL A 146 2.91 -11.83 -2.69
N SER A 147 2.08 -10.80 -2.87
CA SER A 147 0.87 -10.62 -2.06
C SER A 147 -0.18 -11.70 -2.33
N LEU A 148 -0.36 -12.10 -3.59
CA LEU A 148 -1.26 -13.16 -4.03
C LEU A 148 -0.88 -14.50 -3.40
N HIS A 149 0.40 -14.88 -3.45
CA HIS A 149 0.85 -16.20 -3.02
C HIS A 149 1.12 -16.30 -1.52
N SER A 150 1.58 -15.22 -0.88
CA SER A 150 1.86 -15.23 0.57
C SER A 150 0.66 -14.87 1.44
N GLY A 151 -0.31 -14.11 0.91
CA GLY A 151 -1.40 -13.55 1.71
C GLY A 151 -1.04 -12.26 2.47
N PHE A 152 0.23 -11.86 2.51
CA PHE A 152 0.64 -10.57 3.07
C PHE A 152 0.19 -9.42 2.18
N PRO A 153 -0.42 -8.36 2.75
CA PRO A 153 -0.72 -7.19 1.96
C PRO A 153 0.55 -6.32 1.85
N ILE A 154 0.85 -5.88 0.63
CA ILE A 154 2.05 -5.09 0.29
C ILE A 154 1.56 -3.75 -0.23
N ALA A 155 2.35 -2.70 0.00
CA ALA A 155 2.18 -1.40 -0.63
C ALA A 155 3.51 -0.99 -1.28
N LEU A 156 3.45 -0.29 -2.41
CA LEU A 156 4.62 0.16 -3.17
C LEU A 156 4.62 1.69 -3.23
N VAL A 157 5.78 2.30 -2.97
CA VAL A 157 5.97 3.76 -3.03
C VAL A 157 7.19 4.07 -3.89
N ASP A 158 7.06 5.11 -4.71
CA ASP A 158 8.18 5.69 -5.45
C ASP A 158 8.90 6.73 -4.58
N LEU A 159 10.15 6.40 -4.23
CA LEU A 159 10.97 7.23 -3.36
C LEU A 159 11.48 8.50 -4.04
N ASP A 160 11.43 8.61 -5.36
CA ASP A 160 11.74 9.86 -6.07
C ASP A 160 10.57 10.88 -5.92
N LEU A 161 9.38 10.39 -5.54
CA LEU A 161 8.19 11.21 -5.33
C LEU A 161 7.84 11.40 -3.84
N ALA A 162 8.19 10.43 -3.00
CA ALA A 162 7.88 10.45 -1.57
C ALA A 162 8.89 11.28 -0.76
N ARG A 163 8.43 11.90 0.34
CA ARG A 163 9.23 12.88 1.07
C ARG A 163 9.29 12.57 2.58
N PRO A 164 10.47 12.29 3.17
CA PRO A 164 10.56 12.03 4.61
C PRO A 164 10.13 13.26 5.46
N PRO A 165 9.74 13.07 6.74
CA PRO A 165 9.82 11.81 7.50
C PRO A 165 8.71 10.81 7.13
N PHE A 166 9.06 9.53 7.15
CA PHE A 166 8.10 8.45 6.92
C PHE A 166 7.50 7.94 8.23
N ARG A 167 6.18 7.72 8.23
CA ARG A 167 5.47 7.21 9.39
C ARG A 167 4.31 6.28 9.04
N VAL A 168 4.29 5.10 9.64
CA VAL A 168 3.13 4.20 9.61
C VAL A 168 2.22 4.56 10.78
N ARG A 169 1.01 5.03 10.46
CA ARG A 169 -0.01 5.42 11.46
C ARG A 169 -1.41 5.22 10.87
N PRO A 170 -2.49 5.20 11.68
CA PRO A 170 -3.83 5.19 11.11
C PRO A 170 -4.13 6.52 10.41
N GLY A 171 -4.93 6.46 9.35
CA GLY A 171 -5.52 7.65 8.76
C GLY A 171 -6.56 8.28 9.68
N THR A 172 -6.69 9.61 9.63
CA THR A 172 -7.70 10.36 10.37
C THR A 172 -9.05 10.35 9.65
N PRO A 173 -10.15 10.78 10.29
CA PRO A 173 -11.45 10.92 9.63
C PRO A 173 -11.48 11.90 8.45
N GLU A 174 -10.56 12.87 8.42
CA GLU A 174 -10.46 13.91 7.41
C GLU A 174 -9.54 13.51 6.25
N GLU A 175 -8.76 12.44 6.39
CA GLU A 175 -7.82 11.96 5.37
C GLU A 175 -8.52 11.04 4.35
N SER A 176 -8.35 11.39 3.07
CA SER A 176 -8.72 10.58 1.91
C SER A 176 -7.67 10.71 0.81
N TYR A 177 -7.63 9.77 -0.13
CA TYR A 177 -6.89 9.97 -1.38
C TYR A 177 -7.63 9.35 -2.57
N VAL A 178 -7.34 9.89 -3.76
CA VAL A 178 -7.78 9.34 -5.04
C VAL A 178 -6.91 8.14 -5.39
N PHE A 179 -7.50 6.94 -5.40
CA PHE A 179 -6.74 5.70 -5.54
C PHE A 179 -6.67 5.15 -6.97
N ASN A 180 -7.36 5.78 -7.92
CA ASN A 180 -7.30 5.40 -9.33
C ASN A 180 -7.53 6.56 -10.28
N ALA A 181 -7.18 6.34 -11.55
CA ALA A 181 -7.34 7.31 -12.64
C ALA A 181 -8.79 7.75 -12.87
N SER A 182 -9.77 6.98 -12.41
CA SER A 182 -11.20 7.32 -12.49
C SER A 182 -11.66 8.29 -11.41
N GLY A 183 -10.74 8.78 -10.55
CA GLY A 183 -11.06 9.77 -9.53
C GLY A 183 -11.78 9.19 -8.30
N GLN A 184 -11.77 7.86 -8.12
CA GLN A 184 -12.41 7.28 -6.94
C GLN A 184 -11.60 7.60 -5.69
N GLU A 185 -12.27 8.13 -4.67
CA GLU A 185 -11.68 8.42 -3.37
C GLU A 185 -11.88 7.27 -2.39
N MET A 186 -10.90 7.12 -1.49
CA MET A 186 -10.98 6.22 -0.35
C MET A 186 -10.76 7.00 0.94
N ALA A 187 -11.70 6.89 1.87
CA ALA A 187 -11.54 7.40 3.23
C ALA A 187 -10.57 6.51 4.02
N LEU A 188 -9.66 7.12 4.78
CA LEU A 188 -8.55 6.42 5.43
C LEU A 188 -8.73 6.26 6.94
N LYS A 189 -9.89 6.65 7.48
CA LYS A 189 -10.17 6.59 8.91
C LYS A 189 -9.85 5.21 9.50
N GLY A 190 -8.86 5.17 10.39
CA GLY A 190 -8.46 3.95 11.09
C GLY A 190 -7.73 2.92 10.22
N LEU A 191 -7.50 3.21 8.95
CA LEU A 191 -6.73 2.37 8.04
C LEU A 191 -5.24 2.65 8.23
N ILE A 192 -4.46 1.59 8.39
CA ILE A 192 -3.00 1.67 8.40
C ILE A 192 -2.50 2.25 7.08
N CYS A 193 -1.80 3.38 7.14
CA CYS A 193 -1.20 4.02 5.99
C CYS A 193 0.26 4.38 6.27
N LEU A 194 1.09 4.29 5.23
CA LEU A 194 2.37 4.97 5.19
C LEU A 194 2.08 6.45 4.88
N HIS A 195 2.66 7.30 5.72
CA HIS A 195 2.64 8.74 5.56
C HIS A 195 4.03 9.24 5.27
N ASP A 196 4.09 10.27 4.45
CA ASP A 196 5.26 11.08 4.22
C ASP A 196 4.99 12.51 4.74
N SER A 197 5.87 13.47 4.43
CA SER A 197 5.71 14.87 4.87
C SER A 197 4.49 15.58 4.27
N ALA A 198 3.90 15.09 3.18
CA ALA A 198 2.73 15.65 2.53
C ALA A 198 1.40 15.01 3.00
N GLY A 199 1.46 13.81 3.59
CA GLY A 199 0.27 13.11 4.08
C GLY A 199 0.32 11.60 3.82
N PRO A 200 -0.83 10.91 3.80
CA PRO A 200 -0.89 9.49 3.45
C PRO A 200 -0.48 9.28 1.99
N CYS A 201 0.49 8.40 1.74
CA CYS A 201 1.02 8.14 0.40
C CYS A 201 0.87 6.68 -0.05
N ALA A 202 0.56 5.76 0.86
CA ALA A 202 0.31 4.36 0.54
C ALA A 202 -0.45 3.64 1.65
N ASN A 203 -1.17 2.57 1.29
CA ASN A 203 -1.74 1.63 2.25
C ASN A 203 -1.84 0.21 1.65
N PRO A 204 -2.10 -0.80 2.48
CA PRO A 204 -2.05 -2.20 2.06
C PRO A 204 -3.45 -2.77 1.70
N VAL A 205 -4.40 -1.92 1.29
CA VAL A 205 -5.74 -2.33 0.84
C VAL A 205 -5.95 -1.96 -0.65
N LYS A 206 -7.11 -2.33 -1.21
CA LYS A 206 -7.45 -2.01 -2.60
C LYS A 206 -7.70 -0.52 -2.82
#